data_AF-A0A914TN49-F1
#
_entry.id   AF-A0A914TN49-F1
#
_cell.length_a   1.000
_cell.length_b   1.000
_cell.length_c   1.000
_cell.angle_alpha   90.00
_cell.angle_beta   90.00
_cell.angle_gamma   90.00
#
_symmetry.space_group_name_H-M   'P 1'
#
loop_
_entity.id
_entity.type
_entity.pdbx_description
1 polymer ?
#
loop_
_entity_poly.entity_id
_entity_poly.type
_entity_poly.pdbx_seq_one_letter_code
_entity_poly.pdbx_strand_id
1 'polypeptide(L)'
;MESLSTSMASPSVQNLRDQLHETKGLLNDTKAENERLRTIFTSNNPIELTNLRKCLTAAEADVIKQQAEMDILRRQYEPTSDTSVISPSGNYKASHKNSIPEYVYNLDVSKRLVSLLKVQVGALSKVLHSSQSSKFTQLRQTVDKLIRIVAGLDENIEQPIDKMETAFAEVVSAYEKLSALIDYRTTDFRDSGTMTEVEAPGTSTEDLLREIQDLENELEDVQMNHNDEIEAQKLEFERQLRALKERVEHEETGRKKLQEELQTIYVSKTIDELRRQFDTDLKKLENEHYEELEDEKNATRLALDAVRRAHEEELQAAIEKLRREHTNDLTNSTADNATKDRQAKVIEQITSELSNLSAMYSAKCLENSQMDEKMQALLANKENQAEREEIELQNRRLQRELRQKETTIDELKARISALERRLEIDSSSLDSVLIVLIDQEVVQPQQQQQQHRETMILSKPEVITSPTMPSSSPQSQPQTIRSDVRFRQQPGSNSSSGLSRLPASRRHDQRYHSNPIIPILTPEPLTMDEMRKTLAVPVSERRKFFEHFM
;
A
#
# COMPACT_ATOMS: atom_id res chain seq x y z
N MET A 1 -28.44 20.90 -46.29
CA MET A 1 -28.47 21.63 -45.00
C MET A 1 -27.94 20.75 -43.87
N GLU A 2 -26.80 20.08 -44.09
CA GLU A 2 -26.05 19.33 -43.06
C GLU A 2 -24.57 19.48 -43.41
N SER A 3 -24.09 20.68 -43.23
CA SER A 3 -22.69 21.05 -43.28
C SER A 3 -22.29 21.49 -41.88
N LEU A 4 -21.10 21.07 -41.43
CA LEU A 4 -20.33 21.58 -40.29
C LEU A 4 -20.59 20.91 -38.94
N SER A 5 -19.95 19.76 -38.70
CA SER A 5 -19.64 19.33 -37.33
C SER A 5 -18.56 18.25 -37.23
N THR A 6 -17.40 18.46 -37.86
CA THR A 6 -16.19 17.73 -37.44
C THR A 6 -14.93 18.58 -37.60
N SER A 7 -15.00 19.81 -37.09
CA SER A 7 -13.84 20.68 -36.92
C SER A 7 -13.20 20.37 -35.57
N MET A 8 -11.90 20.05 -35.58
CA MET A 8 -10.97 20.22 -34.46
C MET A 8 -11.33 19.42 -33.19
N ALA A 9 -11.06 18.11 -33.18
CA ALA A 9 -10.86 17.44 -31.89
C ALA A 9 -9.67 18.12 -31.20
N SER A 10 -9.95 18.86 -30.13
CA SER A 10 -8.93 19.64 -29.44
C SER A 10 -7.78 18.70 -29.00
N PRO A 11 -6.52 19.18 -28.93
CA PRO A 11 -5.39 18.36 -28.48
C PRO A 11 -5.62 17.68 -27.11
N SER A 12 -6.55 18.19 -26.30
CA SER A 12 -7.03 17.55 -25.08
C SER A 12 -7.80 16.24 -25.33
N VAL A 13 -8.65 16.19 -26.35
CA VAL A 13 -9.41 14.98 -26.73
C VAL A 13 -8.49 13.89 -27.26
N GLN A 14 -7.45 14.27 -28.02
CA GLN A 14 -6.46 13.30 -28.50
C GLN A 14 -5.59 12.76 -27.35
N ASN A 15 -5.15 13.61 -26.43
CA ASN A 15 -4.43 13.21 -25.23
C ASN A 15 -5.26 12.24 -24.36
N LEU A 16 -6.55 12.53 -24.16
CA LEU A 16 -7.47 11.63 -23.44
C LEU A 16 -7.64 10.28 -24.14
N ARG A 17 -7.65 10.24 -25.48
CA ARG A 17 -7.67 8.99 -26.24
C ARG A 17 -6.40 8.18 -26.07
N ASP A 18 -5.24 8.85 -26.07
CA ASP A 18 -3.95 8.20 -25.90
C ASP A 18 -3.79 7.65 -24.48
N GLN A 19 -4.23 8.39 -23.46
CA GLN A 19 -4.32 7.91 -22.08
C GLN A 19 -5.31 6.74 -21.92
N LEU A 20 -6.47 6.79 -22.60
CA LEU A 20 -7.43 5.67 -22.62
C LEU A 20 -6.83 4.43 -23.28
N HIS A 21 -6.00 4.62 -24.30
CA HIS A 21 -5.33 3.51 -24.97
C HIS A 21 -4.24 2.88 -24.09
N GLU A 22 -3.44 3.71 -23.42
CA GLU A 22 -2.41 3.29 -22.46
C GLU A 22 -3.02 2.57 -21.25
N THR A 23 -4.07 3.14 -20.66
CA THR A 23 -4.80 2.51 -19.54
C THR A 23 -5.46 1.19 -19.94
N LYS A 24 -5.98 1.10 -21.18
CA LYS A 24 -6.51 -0.16 -21.75
C LYS A 24 -5.39 -1.20 -21.93
N GLY A 25 -4.20 -0.79 -22.35
CA GLY A 25 -3.01 -1.66 -22.42
C GLY A 25 -2.65 -2.22 -21.05
N LEU A 26 -2.47 -1.33 -20.06
CA LEU A 26 -2.17 -1.70 -18.68
C LEU A 26 -3.22 -2.62 -18.06
N LEU A 27 -4.51 -2.42 -18.38
CA LEU A 27 -5.59 -3.27 -17.92
C LEU A 27 -5.51 -4.68 -18.51
N ASN A 28 -5.17 -4.81 -19.80
CA ASN A 28 -4.98 -6.11 -20.45
C ASN A 28 -3.78 -6.86 -19.86
N ASP A 29 -2.67 -6.16 -19.62
CA ASP A 29 -1.48 -6.75 -18.98
C ASP A 29 -1.82 -7.22 -17.55
N THR A 30 -2.59 -6.42 -16.80
CA THR A 30 -3.09 -6.79 -15.47
C THR A 30 -4.02 -8.00 -15.52
N LYS A 31 -4.87 -8.12 -16.56
CA LYS A 31 -5.76 -9.26 -16.75
C LYS A 31 -4.98 -10.54 -17.10
N ALA A 32 -3.99 -10.43 -17.98
CA ALA A 32 -3.12 -11.53 -18.35
C ALA A 32 -2.29 -12.03 -17.15
N GLU A 33 -1.74 -11.12 -16.34
CA GLU A 33 -1.03 -11.50 -15.12
C GLU A 33 -1.98 -12.15 -14.10
N ASN A 34 -3.20 -11.63 -13.92
CA ASN A 34 -4.20 -12.27 -13.05
C ASN A 34 -4.56 -13.70 -13.48
N GLU A 35 -4.65 -13.96 -14.79
CA GLU A 35 -4.88 -15.31 -15.32
C GLU A 35 -3.67 -16.22 -15.07
N ARG A 36 -2.45 -15.71 -15.25
CA ARG A 36 -1.20 -16.39 -14.90
C ARG A 36 -1.10 -16.71 -13.39
N LEU A 37 -1.54 -15.81 -12.53
CA LEU A 37 -1.60 -16.05 -11.08
C LEU A 37 -2.59 -17.16 -10.76
N ARG A 38 -3.77 -17.18 -11.40
CA ARG A 38 -4.75 -18.25 -11.24
C ARG A 38 -4.21 -19.60 -11.66
N THR A 39 -3.43 -19.68 -12.75
CA THR A 39 -2.80 -20.96 -13.17
C THR A 39 -1.72 -21.42 -12.20
N ILE A 40 -0.92 -20.50 -11.63
CA ILE A 40 0.08 -20.82 -10.59
C ILE A 40 -0.60 -21.38 -9.32
N PHE A 41 -1.70 -20.76 -8.87
CA PHE A 41 -2.46 -21.26 -7.71
C PHE A 41 -3.16 -22.59 -7.98
N THR A 42 -3.69 -22.79 -9.19
CA THR A 42 -4.38 -24.04 -9.56
C THR A 42 -3.41 -25.20 -9.80
N SER A 43 -2.22 -24.92 -10.34
CA SER A 43 -1.19 -25.94 -10.60
C SER A 43 -0.50 -26.42 -9.32
N ASN A 44 -0.64 -25.69 -8.21
CA ASN A 44 -0.08 -26.00 -6.90
C ASN A 44 1.45 -26.30 -6.95
N ASN A 45 2.16 -25.71 -7.93
CA ASN A 45 3.57 -25.93 -8.13
C ASN A 45 4.39 -25.17 -7.06
N PRO A 46 5.13 -25.86 -6.18
CA PRO A 46 5.81 -25.23 -5.05
C PRO A 46 6.88 -24.22 -5.48
N ILE A 47 7.50 -24.40 -6.65
CA ILE A 47 8.55 -23.51 -7.17
C ILE A 47 7.93 -22.19 -7.65
N GLU A 48 6.83 -22.27 -8.39
CA GLU A 48 6.13 -21.09 -8.92
C GLU A 48 5.45 -20.30 -7.80
N LEU A 49 4.87 -20.98 -6.80
CA LEU A 49 4.33 -20.34 -5.60
C LEU A 49 5.42 -19.63 -4.77
N THR A 50 6.62 -20.21 -4.68
CA THR A 50 7.75 -19.57 -3.99
C THR A 50 8.24 -18.34 -4.74
N ASN A 51 8.31 -18.40 -6.07
CA ASN A 51 8.67 -17.24 -6.89
C ASN A 51 7.59 -16.15 -6.84
N LEU A 52 6.31 -16.53 -6.83
CA LEU A 52 5.20 -15.60 -6.66
C LEU A 52 5.26 -14.88 -5.30
N ARG A 53 5.53 -15.60 -4.21
CA ARG A 53 5.74 -14.99 -2.88
C ARG A 53 6.86 -13.96 -2.91
N LYS A 54 7.99 -14.26 -3.56
CA LYS A 54 9.11 -13.30 -3.72
C LYS A 54 8.71 -12.07 -4.51
N CYS A 55 7.97 -12.24 -5.62
CA CYS A 55 7.49 -11.11 -6.43
C CYS A 55 6.47 -10.26 -5.66
N LEU A 56 5.57 -10.87 -4.89
CA LEU A 56 4.62 -10.15 -4.02
C LEU A 56 5.33 -9.36 -2.94
N THR A 57 6.35 -9.93 -2.29
CA THR A 57 7.16 -9.20 -1.30
C THR A 57 7.90 -8.02 -1.93
N ALA A 58 8.39 -8.15 -3.17
CA ALA A 58 9.02 -7.04 -3.90
C ALA A 58 8.01 -5.93 -4.25
N ALA A 59 6.84 -6.31 -4.77
CA ALA A 59 5.77 -5.38 -5.08
C ALA A 59 5.22 -4.65 -3.84
N GLU A 60 5.10 -5.35 -2.71
CA GLU A 60 4.72 -4.76 -1.42
C GLU A 60 5.75 -3.72 -0.95
N ALA A 61 7.05 -4.01 -1.09
CA ALA A 61 8.11 -3.06 -0.79
C ALA A 61 8.04 -1.80 -1.68
N ASP A 62 7.70 -1.95 -2.96
CA ASP A 62 7.54 -0.83 -3.89
C ASP A 62 6.29 0.01 -3.57
N VAL A 63 5.17 -0.60 -3.23
CA VAL A 63 3.95 0.11 -2.78
C VAL A 63 4.23 0.91 -1.50
N ILE A 64 4.94 0.32 -0.53
CA ILE A 64 5.34 1.01 0.70
C ILE A 64 6.25 2.21 0.37
N LYS A 65 7.17 2.06 -0.59
CA LYS A 65 8.05 3.14 -1.02
C LYS A 65 7.26 4.27 -1.71
N GLN A 66 6.37 3.95 -2.64
CA GLN A 66 5.52 4.94 -3.31
C GLN A 66 4.58 5.65 -2.32
N GLN A 67 4.04 4.93 -1.34
CA GLN A 67 3.23 5.53 -0.28
C GLN A 67 4.06 6.51 0.56
N ALA A 68 5.30 6.16 0.90
CA ALA A 68 6.20 7.07 1.61
C ALA A 68 6.57 8.31 0.78
N GLU A 69 6.79 8.15 -0.52
CA GLU A 69 7.02 9.27 -1.45
C GLU A 69 5.78 10.17 -1.56
N MET A 70 4.58 9.59 -1.67
CA MET A 70 3.31 10.32 -1.66
C MET A 70 3.06 11.06 -0.35
N ASP A 71 3.45 10.48 0.80
CA ASP A 71 3.34 11.14 2.10
C ASP A 71 4.35 12.28 2.26
N ILE A 72 5.55 12.16 1.69
CA ILE A 72 6.53 13.26 1.60
C ILE A 72 5.99 14.39 0.73
N LEU A 73 5.43 14.07 -0.44
CA LEU A 73 4.81 15.07 -1.31
C LEU A 73 3.63 15.74 -0.60
N ARG A 74 2.76 14.97 0.08
CA ARG A 74 1.67 15.54 0.90
C ARG A 74 2.18 16.50 1.97
N ARG A 75 3.29 16.19 2.65
CA ARG A 75 3.93 17.10 3.62
C ARG A 75 4.57 18.33 2.98
N GLN A 76 5.03 18.24 1.73
CA GLN A 76 5.57 19.38 0.98
C GLN A 76 4.48 20.32 0.44
N TYR A 77 3.27 19.79 0.22
CA TYR A 77 2.10 20.55 -0.24
C TYR A 77 1.07 20.83 0.88
N GLU A 78 1.36 20.43 2.11
CA GLU A 78 0.63 20.90 3.29
C GLU A 78 0.97 22.38 3.46
N PRO A 79 -0.01 23.29 3.46
CA PRO A 79 0.28 24.70 3.69
C PRO A 79 0.89 24.81 5.08
N THR A 80 2.12 25.30 5.16
CA THR A 80 2.81 25.63 6.40
C THR A 80 1.93 26.61 7.17
N SER A 81 1.12 26.09 8.07
CA SER A 81 0.31 26.85 9.01
C SER A 81 1.21 27.31 10.15
N ASP A 82 2.21 28.11 9.81
CA ASP A 82 2.84 29.01 10.75
C ASP A 82 1.88 30.20 10.94
N THR A 83 0.79 29.95 11.66
CA THR A 83 0.06 31.01 12.34
C THR A 83 -0.47 30.43 13.64
N SER A 84 0.29 30.71 14.69
CA SER A 84 -0.09 30.58 16.08
C SER A 84 -1.49 31.13 16.34
N VAL A 85 -2.47 30.28 16.62
CA VAL A 85 -3.63 30.66 17.43
C VAL A 85 -3.94 29.55 18.43
N ILE A 86 -3.79 29.93 19.69
CA ILE A 86 -4.08 29.17 20.90
C ILE A 86 -5.59 28.99 21.05
N SER A 87 -6.01 27.83 21.59
CA SER A 87 -7.19 27.55 22.45
C SER A 87 -8.12 26.43 21.93
N PRO A 88 -9.01 25.83 22.77
CA PRO A 88 -8.74 24.52 23.39
C PRO A 88 -9.91 23.52 23.22
N SER A 89 -9.68 22.27 23.61
CA SER A 89 -10.67 21.28 24.11
C SER A 89 -12.09 21.28 23.50
N GLY A 90 -12.41 20.24 22.73
CA GLY A 90 -13.80 19.90 22.41
C GLY A 90 -13.94 18.55 21.72
N ASN A 91 -14.27 17.51 22.49
CA ASN A 91 -14.74 16.22 21.99
C ASN A 91 -16.00 16.40 21.12
N TYR A 92 -15.91 16.10 19.82
CA TYR A 92 -17.08 15.72 19.02
C TYR A 92 -16.72 14.62 18.03
N LYS A 93 -17.45 13.51 18.14
CA LYS A 93 -17.57 12.46 17.13
C LYS A 93 -18.29 13.04 15.89
N ALA A 94 -17.71 12.89 14.71
CA ALA A 94 -18.38 12.96 13.40
C ALA A 94 -17.47 12.22 12.40
N SER A 95 -17.76 10.98 12.00
CA SER A 95 -18.71 10.60 10.96
C SER A 95 -18.64 11.49 9.72
N HIS A 96 -18.08 10.90 8.65
CA HIS A 96 -18.22 11.25 7.23
C HIS A 96 -18.42 12.74 6.86
N LYS A 97 -17.37 13.33 6.28
CA LYS A 97 -17.35 13.81 4.88
C LYS A 97 -15.96 14.38 4.54
N ASN A 98 -15.34 13.82 3.51
CA ASN A 98 -14.26 14.46 2.76
C ASN A 98 -14.85 15.69 2.04
N SER A 99 -14.96 16.82 2.75
CA SER A 99 -15.12 18.12 2.12
C SER A 99 -13.93 18.95 2.55
N ILE A 100 -13.04 19.19 1.59
CA ILE A 100 -12.01 20.23 1.71
C ILE A 100 -12.74 21.54 2.08
N PRO A 101 -12.28 22.32 3.06
CA PRO A 101 -12.96 23.55 3.46
C PRO A 101 -13.07 24.49 2.26
N GLU A 102 -14.29 24.86 1.90
CA GLU A 102 -14.67 25.74 0.78
C GLU A 102 -13.83 27.03 0.73
N TYR A 103 -13.37 27.49 1.89
CA TYR A 103 -12.49 28.64 2.07
C TYR A 103 -11.09 28.51 1.43
N VAL A 104 -10.53 27.30 1.39
CA VAL A 104 -9.18 27.06 0.83
C VAL A 104 -9.21 27.11 -0.70
N TYR A 105 -10.30 26.63 -1.30
CA TYR A 105 -10.47 26.65 -2.75
C TYR A 105 -10.69 28.07 -3.28
N ASN A 106 -11.44 28.90 -2.54
CA ASN A 106 -11.73 30.28 -2.94
C ASN A 106 -10.47 31.17 -2.92
N LEU A 107 -9.56 30.97 -1.96
CA LEU A 107 -8.31 31.75 -1.89
C LEU A 107 -7.36 31.42 -3.05
N ASP A 108 -7.23 30.14 -3.42
CA ASP A 108 -6.37 29.71 -4.53
C ASP A 108 -6.94 30.14 -5.90
N VAL A 109 -8.26 30.13 -6.06
CA VAL A 109 -8.91 30.66 -7.26
C VAL A 109 -8.74 32.18 -7.33
N SER A 110 -8.95 32.90 -6.22
CA SER A 110 -8.75 34.35 -6.14
C SER A 110 -7.31 34.74 -6.50
N LYS A 111 -6.31 34.03 -5.97
CA LYS A 111 -4.88 34.17 -6.32
C LYS A 111 -4.61 34.08 -7.82
N ARG A 112 -5.13 33.03 -8.45
CA ARG A 112 -4.94 32.78 -9.89
C ARG A 112 -5.62 33.85 -10.74
N LEU A 113 -6.81 34.30 -10.35
CA LEU A 113 -7.55 35.36 -11.04
C LEU A 113 -6.84 36.71 -10.95
N VAL A 114 -6.33 37.10 -9.77
CA VAL A 114 -5.54 38.33 -9.60
C VAL A 114 -4.25 38.28 -10.40
N SER A 115 -3.56 37.13 -10.41
CA SER A 115 -2.35 36.93 -11.23
C SER A 115 -2.66 37.08 -12.72
N LEU A 116 -3.77 36.50 -13.18
CA LEU A 116 -4.21 36.64 -14.58
C LEU A 116 -4.50 38.10 -14.92
N LEU A 117 -5.22 38.84 -14.07
CA LEU A 117 -5.46 40.28 -14.26
C LEU A 117 -4.17 41.07 -14.41
N LYS A 118 -3.17 40.81 -13.56
CA LYS A 118 -1.85 41.49 -13.63
C LYS A 118 -1.14 41.21 -14.95
N VAL A 119 -1.15 39.96 -15.41
CA VAL A 119 -0.53 39.58 -16.69
C VAL A 119 -1.25 40.23 -17.87
N GLN A 120 -2.58 40.18 -17.91
CA GLN A 120 -3.37 40.75 -19.01
C GLN A 120 -3.21 42.27 -19.11
N VAL A 121 -3.30 42.98 -17.98
CA VAL A 121 -3.09 44.43 -17.94
C VAL A 121 -1.63 44.80 -18.27
N GLY A 122 -0.66 44.02 -17.79
CA GLY A 122 0.75 44.19 -18.13
C GLY A 122 1.03 44.00 -19.63
N ALA A 123 0.37 43.03 -20.27
CA ALA A 123 0.46 42.80 -21.72
C ALA A 123 -0.14 43.97 -22.51
N LEU A 124 -1.35 44.42 -22.16
CA LEU A 124 -1.99 45.60 -22.75
C LEU A 124 -1.10 46.84 -22.62
N SER A 125 -0.55 47.08 -21.43
CA SER A 125 0.37 48.18 -21.16
C SER A 125 1.59 48.09 -22.08
N LYS A 126 2.26 46.93 -22.14
CA LYS A 126 3.45 46.74 -22.98
C LYS A 126 3.18 46.99 -24.46
N VAL A 127 2.05 46.49 -25.00
CA VAL A 127 1.65 46.72 -26.39
C VAL A 127 1.41 48.21 -26.65
N LEU A 128 0.67 48.89 -25.78
CA LEU A 128 0.33 50.31 -25.96
C LEU A 128 1.51 51.25 -25.72
N HIS A 129 2.47 50.89 -24.86
CA HIS A 129 3.68 51.69 -24.62
C HIS A 129 4.81 51.41 -25.63
N SER A 130 4.81 50.23 -26.27
CA SER A 130 5.72 49.94 -27.39
C SER A 130 5.35 50.70 -28.67
N SER A 131 4.11 51.14 -28.79
CA SER A 131 3.63 51.96 -29.91
C SER A 131 3.74 53.45 -29.59
N GLN A 132 4.46 54.22 -30.43
CA GLN A 132 4.57 55.68 -30.31
C GLN A 132 3.38 56.44 -30.93
N SER A 133 2.35 55.74 -31.38
CA SER A 133 1.21 56.37 -32.07
C SER A 133 0.29 57.11 -31.09
N SER A 134 0.00 58.38 -31.42
CA SER A 134 -0.93 59.24 -30.67
C SER A 134 -2.38 58.71 -30.65
N LYS A 135 -2.72 57.78 -31.56
CA LYS A 135 -4.04 57.13 -31.63
C LYS A 135 -4.35 56.28 -30.39
N PHE A 136 -3.33 55.82 -29.67
CA PHE A 136 -3.50 54.99 -28.47
C PHE A 136 -3.62 55.79 -27.17
N THR A 137 -3.63 57.13 -27.21
CA THR A 137 -3.56 57.97 -26.00
C THR A 137 -4.74 57.73 -25.03
N GLN A 138 -5.97 57.65 -25.54
CA GLN A 138 -7.17 57.40 -24.72
C GLN A 138 -7.19 55.98 -24.14
N LEU A 139 -6.73 55.00 -24.93
CA LEU A 139 -6.63 53.62 -24.50
C LEU A 139 -5.52 53.43 -23.45
N ARG A 140 -4.39 54.12 -23.62
CA ARG A 140 -3.29 54.16 -22.64
C ARG A 140 -3.77 54.71 -21.30
N GLN A 141 -4.54 55.79 -21.28
CA GLN A 141 -5.15 56.31 -20.03
C GLN A 141 -6.12 55.33 -19.37
N THR A 142 -6.83 54.53 -20.17
CA THR A 142 -7.74 53.48 -19.65
C THR A 142 -6.94 52.33 -19.04
N VAL A 143 -5.86 51.91 -19.70
CA VAL A 143 -4.96 50.87 -19.20
C VAL A 143 -4.16 51.35 -17.97
N ASP A 144 -3.77 52.62 -17.89
CA ASP A 144 -3.12 53.18 -16.70
C ASP A 144 -4.04 53.18 -15.46
N LYS A 145 -5.36 53.36 -15.67
CA LYS A 145 -6.36 53.21 -14.60
C LYS A 145 -6.48 51.75 -14.17
N LEU A 146 -6.56 50.82 -15.13
CA LEU A 146 -6.55 49.38 -14.90
C LEU A 146 -5.32 48.91 -14.11
N ILE A 147 -4.13 49.43 -14.43
CA ILE A 147 -2.89 49.11 -13.69
C ILE A 147 -3.04 49.47 -12.22
N ARG A 148 -3.63 50.63 -11.89
CA ARG A 148 -3.84 51.05 -10.50
C ARG A 148 -4.87 50.19 -9.77
N ILE A 149 -5.96 49.82 -10.46
CA ILE A 149 -7.00 48.95 -9.91
C ILE A 149 -6.42 47.57 -9.58
N VAL A 150 -5.67 46.99 -10.53
CA VAL A 150 -5.08 45.66 -10.38
C VAL A 150 -3.88 45.64 -9.42
N ALA A 151 -3.12 46.75 -9.31
CA ALA A 151 -2.09 46.89 -8.29
C ALA A 151 -2.67 46.98 -6.86
N GLY A 152 -3.92 47.43 -6.72
CA GLY A 152 -4.65 47.44 -5.46
C GLY A 152 -5.25 46.07 -5.06
N LEU A 153 -5.15 45.05 -5.92
CA LEU A 153 -5.57 43.68 -5.61
C LEU A 153 -4.37 42.88 -5.07
N ASP A 154 -4.50 42.41 -3.82
CA ASP A 154 -3.50 41.56 -3.18
C ASP A 154 -3.77 40.09 -3.52
N GLU A 155 -2.74 39.38 -3.98
CA GLU A 155 -2.80 37.95 -4.25
C GLU A 155 -2.87 37.14 -2.95
N ASN A 156 -2.35 37.65 -1.84
CA ASN A 156 -2.25 36.88 -0.60
C ASN A 156 -3.50 36.96 0.30
N ILE A 157 -4.46 37.81 -0.08
CA ILE A 157 -5.71 38.04 0.66
C ILE A 157 -6.88 37.73 -0.26
N GLU A 158 -7.92 37.07 0.26
CA GLU A 158 -9.14 36.80 -0.49
C GLU A 158 -9.76 38.11 -0.99
N GLN A 159 -9.79 38.27 -2.32
CA GLN A 159 -10.38 39.45 -2.94
C GLN A 159 -11.88 39.23 -3.16
N PRO A 160 -12.73 40.23 -2.89
CA PRO A 160 -14.15 40.12 -3.20
C PRO A 160 -14.33 39.92 -4.71
N ILE A 161 -15.12 38.91 -5.07
CA ILE A 161 -15.34 38.48 -6.46
C ILE A 161 -15.83 39.65 -7.33
N ASP A 162 -16.71 40.50 -6.80
CA ASP A 162 -17.26 41.66 -7.51
C ASP A 162 -16.17 42.65 -8.00
N LYS A 163 -15.10 42.83 -7.22
CA LYS A 163 -13.98 43.70 -7.62
C LYS A 163 -13.15 43.08 -8.74
N MET A 164 -12.92 41.77 -8.66
CA MET A 164 -12.19 41.04 -9.72
C MET A 164 -13.01 41.01 -11.01
N GLU A 165 -14.32 40.77 -10.92
CA GLU A 165 -15.24 40.76 -12.07
C GLU A 165 -15.29 42.13 -12.76
N THR A 166 -15.38 43.20 -11.99
CA THR A 166 -15.32 44.58 -12.53
C THR A 166 -13.99 44.84 -13.25
N ALA A 167 -12.87 44.41 -12.67
CA ALA A 167 -11.56 44.54 -13.29
C ALA A 167 -11.44 43.72 -14.60
N PHE A 168 -11.98 42.51 -14.65
CA PHE A 168 -12.02 41.71 -15.87
C PHE A 168 -12.88 42.36 -16.95
N ALA A 169 -14.05 42.91 -16.60
CA ALA A 169 -14.91 43.62 -17.54
C ALA A 169 -14.21 44.84 -18.16
N GLU A 170 -13.45 45.59 -17.35
CA GLU A 170 -12.65 46.71 -17.84
C GLU A 170 -11.48 46.26 -18.73
N VAL A 171 -10.84 45.12 -18.44
CA VAL A 171 -9.79 44.52 -19.30
C VAL A 171 -10.37 44.09 -20.65
N VAL A 172 -11.53 43.42 -20.66
CA VAL A 172 -12.23 43.02 -21.89
C VAL A 172 -12.55 44.25 -22.74
N SER A 173 -13.10 45.31 -22.13
CA SER A 173 -13.38 46.57 -22.83
C SER A 173 -12.11 47.23 -23.41
N ALA A 174 -10.97 47.09 -22.75
CA ALA A 174 -9.69 47.59 -23.25
C ALA A 174 -9.20 46.79 -24.48
N TYR A 175 -9.36 45.47 -24.48
CA TYR A 175 -9.04 44.63 -25.65
C TYR A 175 -9.97 44.90 -26.84
N GLU A 176 -11.26 45.12 -26.62
CA GLU A 176 -12.20 45.49 -27.69
C GLU A 176 -11.81 46.82 -28.35
N LYS A 177 -11.47 47.83 -27.55
CA LYS A 177 -10.97 49.12 -28.04
C LYS A 177 -9.65 48.98 -28.79
N LEU A 178 -8.77 48.08 -28.36
CA LEU A 178 -7.54 47.76 -29.06
C LEU A 178 -7.81 47.10 -30.43
N SER A 179 -8.73 46.13 -30.47
CA SER A 179 -9.13 45.44 -31.71
C SER A 179 -9.70 46.43 -32.73
N ALA A 180 -10.63 47.29 -32.30
CA ALA A 180 -11.23 48.31 -33.17
C ALA A 180 -10.18 49.28 -33.77
N LEU A 181 -9.11 49.58 -33.04
CA LEU A 181 -8.00 50.41 -33.52
C LEU A 181 -7.06 49.67 -34.48
N ILE A 182 -6.96 48.35 -34.37
CA ILE A 182 -6.14 47.50 -35.25
C ILE A 182 -6.90 47.22 -36.57
N ASP A 183 -8.20 46.99 -36.53
CA ASP A 183 -9.02 46.70 -37.72
C ASP A 183 -9.11 47.89 -38.69
N TYR A 184 -8.98 49.12 -38.20
CA TYR A 184 -8.85 50.30 -39.07
C TYR A 184 -7.54 50.30 -39.89
N ARG A 185 -6.56 49.48 -39.53
CA ARG A 185 -5.24 49.40 -40.20
C ARG A 185 -5.25 48.45 -41.40
N THR A 186 -6.17 47.48 -41.45
CA THR A 186 -6.21 46.44 -42.51
C THR A 186 -7.05 46.86 -43.72
N THR A 187 -7.91 47.88 -43.60
CA THR A 187 -8.73 48.38 -44.71
C THR A 187 -7.97 49.28 -45.68
N ASP A 188 -6.93 49.99 -45.23
CA ASP A 188 -6.18 50.96 -46.08
C ASP A 188 -5.06 50.32 -46.93
N PHE A 189 -4.76 49.01 -46.77
CA PHE A 189 -3.61 48.37 -47.42
C PHE A 189 -3.95 47.47 -48.61
N ARG A 190 -5.23 47.34 -49.00
CA ARG A 190 -5.67 46.27 -49.91
C ARG A 190 -5.90 46.65 -51.38
N ASP A 191 -5.54 47.84 -51.86
CA ASP A 191 -5.75 48.15 -53.29
C ASP A 191 -4.82 49.21 -53.90
N SER A 192 -3.51 49.01 -53.83
CA SER A 192 -2.56 49.82 -54.61
C SER A 192 -1.30 49.02 -54.94
N GLY A 193 -1.30 48.34 -56.09
CA GLY A 193 -0.10 47.61 -56.49
C GLY A 193 -0.19 46.75 -57.75
N THR A 194 -0.77 47.23 -58.85
CA THR A 194 -0.53 46.66 -60.20
C THR A 194 -0.47 47.78 -61.24
N MET A 195 0.67 48.45 -61.32
CA MET A 195 1.02 49.34 -62.43
C MET A 195 2.50 49.14 -62.77
N THR A 196 2.76 48.44 -63.88
CA THR A 196 3.98 48.60 -64.67
C THR A 196 3.65 48.27 -66.13
N GLU A 197 3.16 49.28 -66.85
CA GLU A 197 3.46 49.43 -68.28
C GLU A 197 4.88 50.00 -68.38
N VAL A 198 5.82 49.24 -68.95
CA VAL A 198 7.07 49.80 -69.50
C VAL A 198 7.39 49.03 -70.78
N GLU A 199 7.11 49.65 -71.92
CA GLU A 199 7.63 49.22 -73.22
C GLU A 199 9.16 49.34 -73.22
N ALA A 200 9.86 48.22 -73.43
CA ALA A 200 11.28 48.20 -73.74
C ALA A 200 11.47 47.54 -75.13
N PRO A 201 12.10 48.22 -76.10
CA PRO A 201 12.33 47.66 -77.42
C PRO A 201 13.59 46.78 -77.39
N GLY A 202 13.44 45.46 -77.55
CA GLY A 202 14.62 44.60 -77.78
C GLY A 202 14.50 43.09 -77.53
N THR A 203 13.37 42.52 -77.14
CA THR A 203 13.26 41.05 -77.06
C THR A 203 13.01 40.47 -78.45
N SER A 204 13.95 39.65 -78.93
CA SER A 204 13.77 38.88 -80.16
C SER A 204 12.53 38.01 -80.02
N THR A 205 11.73 37.89 -81.07
CA THR A 205 10.52 37.06 -81.08
C THR A 205 10.84 35.59 -80.74
N GLU A 206 12.05 35.12 -81.03
CA GLU A 206 12.56 33.80 -80.64
C GLU A 206 12.81 33.66 -79.14
N ASP A 207 13.25 34.72 -78.45
CA ASP A 207 13.48 34.69 -77.00
C ASP A 207 12.15 34.62 -76.25
N LEU A 208 11.13 35.34 -76.72
CA LEU A 208 9.76 35.27 -76.19
C LEU A 208 9.13 33.90 -76.40
N LEU A 209 9.33 33.27 -77.57
CA LEU A 209 8.83 31.91 -77.82
C LEU A 209 9.51 30.87 -76.92
N ARG A 210 10.80 31.04 -76.64
CA ARG A 210 11.54 30.17 -75.73
C ARG A 210 11.06 30.34 -74.28
N GLU A 211 10.85 31.58 -73.85
CA GLU A 211 10.29 31.88 -72.53
C GLU A 211 8.88 31.34 -72.37
N ILE A 212 8.02 31.45 -73.39
CA ILE A 212 6.68 30.84 -73.39
C ILE A 212 6.78 29.32 -73.25
N GLN A 213 7.67 28.66 -74.01
CA GLN A 213 7.85 27.21 -73.91
C GLN A 213 8.36 26.78 -72.53
N ASP A 214 9.29 27.53 -71.93
CA ASP A 214 9.81 27.25 -70.60
C ASP A 214 8.71 27.44 -69.54
N LEU A 215 7.87 28.47 -69.66
CA LEU A 215 6.70 28.70 -68.80
C LEU A 215 5.61 27.64 -68.98
N GLU A 216 5.38 27.16 -70.21
CA GLU A 216 4.45 26.06 -70.48
C GLU A 216 4.92 24.75 -69.81
N ASN A 217 6.22 24.45 -69.89
CA ASN A 217 6.81 23.30 -69.20
C ASN A 217 6.72 23.45 -67.68
N GLU A 218 7.03 24.64 -67.13
CA GLU A 218 6.91 24.90 -65.69
C GLU A 218 5.45 24.79 -65.21
N LEU A 219 4.48 25.22 -66.03
CA LEU A 219 3.07 25.08 -65.74
C LEU A 219 2.65 23.60 -65.72
N GLU A 220 3.13 22.78 -66.66
CA GLU A 220 2.86 21.34 -66.69
C GLU A 220 3.46 20.63 -65.47
N ASP A 221 4.69 20.97 -65.09
CA ASP A 221 5.34 20.45 -63.88
C ASP A 221 4.59 20.85 -62.61
N VAL A 222 4.14 22.10 -62.50
CA VAL A 222 3.33 22.56 -61.36
C VAL A 222 1.99 21.84 -61.30
N GLN A 223 1.33 21.63 -62.44
CA GLN A 223 0.06 20.90 -62.50
C GLN A 223 0.23 19.43 -62.11
N MET A 224 1.30 18.77 -62.59
CA MET A 224 1.63 17.39 -62.22
C MET A 224 1.92 17.28 -60.72
N ASN A 225 2.76 18.15 -60.18
CA ASN A 225 3.08 18.18 -58.74
C ASN A 225 1.84 18.43 -57.89
N HIS A 226 0.97 19.36 -58.29
CA HIS A 226 -0.29 19.62 -57.59
C HIS A 226 -1.21 18.41 -57.59
N ASN A 227 -1.31 17.70 -58.72
CA ASN A 227 -2.13 16.50 -58.83
C ASN A 227 -1.57 15.34 -57.98
N ASP A 228 -0.25 15.18 -57.94
CA ASP A 228 0.42 14.21 -57.07
C ASP A 228 0.21 14.56 -55.58
N GLU A 229 0.23 15.85 -55.22
CA GLU A 229 -0.06 16.31 -53.86
C GLU A 229 -1.51 16.01 -53.46
N ILE A 230 -2.47 16.22 -54.36
CA ILE A 230 -3.89 15.87 -54.12
C ILE A 230 -4.05 14.36 -53.90
N GLU A 231 -3.46 13.52 -54.75
CA GLU A 231 -3.54 12.06 -54.57
C GLU A 231 -2.81 11.59 -53.31
N ALA A 232 -1.69 12.21 -52.94
CA ALA A 232 -1.01 11.93 -51.68
C ALA A 232 -1.89 12.28 -50.46
N GLN A 233 -2.52 13.45 -50.45
CA GLN A 233 -3.45 13.86 -49.39
C GLN A 233 -4.65 12.91 -49.30
N LYS A 234 -5.20 12.50 -50.45
CA LYS A 234 -6.32 11.55 -50.51
C LYS A 234 -5.93 10.17 -49.95
N LEU A 235 -4.75 9.66 -50.30
CA LEU A 235 -4.23 8.40 -49.76
C LEU A 235 -4.02 8.49 -48.24
N GLU A 236 -3.55 9.64 -47.75
CA GLU A 236 -3.37 9.88 -46.32
C GLU A 236 -4.71 9.83 -45.58
N PHE A 237 -5.73 10.53 -46.08
CA PHE A 237 -7.08 10.48 -45.50
C PHE A 237 -7.68 9.07 -45.55
N GLU A 238 -7.46 8.33 -46.64
CA GLU A 238 -7.92 6.95 -46.76
C GLU A 238 -7.26 6.04 -45.73
N ARG A 239 -5.95 6.21 -45.49
CA ARG A 239 -5.21 5.50 -44.44
C ARG A 239 -5.71 5.86 -43.05
N GLN A 240 -5.96 7.14 -42.77
CA GLN A 240 -6.51 7.59 -41.50
C GLN A 240 -7.92 7.01 -41.26
N LEU A 241 -8.78 7.00 -42.28
CA LEU A 241 -10.11 6.38 -42.23
C LEU A 241 -10.04 4.88 -41.96
N ARG A 242 -9.10 4.16 -42.59
CA ARG A 242 -8.90 2.73 -42.36
C ARG A 242 -8.49 2.44 -40.92
N ALA A 243 -7.53 3.20 -40.39
CA ALA A 243 -7.09 3.05 -39.00
C ALA A 243 -8.21 3.32 -37.99
N LEU A 244 -9.07 4.32 -38.26
CA LEU A 244 -10.25 4.59 -37.43
C LEU A 244 -11.27 3.44 -37.47
N LYS A 245 -11.54 2.88 -38.65
CA LYS A 245 -12.43 1.71 -38.79
C LYS A 245 -11.92 0.50 -38.02
N GLU A 246 -10.64 0.17 -38.13
CA GLU A 246 -10.02 -0.94 -37.39
C GLU A 246 -10.09 -0.71 -35.88
N ARG A 247 -9.87 0.52 -35.41
CA ARG A 247 -9.98 0.87 -33.99
C ARG A 247 -11.42 0.68 -33.47
N VAL A 248 -12.42 1.08 -34.26
CA VAL A 248 -13.84 0.89 -33.93
C VAL A 248 -14.20 -0.59 -33.86
N GLU A 249 -13.82 -1.40 -34.85
CA GLU A 249 -14.06 -2.85 -34.83
C GLU A 249 -13.40 -3.53 -33.62
N HIS A 250 -12.18 -3.11 -33.28
CA HIS A 250 -11.48 -3.64 -32.10
C HIS A 250 -12.18 -3.25 -30.78
N GLU A 251 -12.75 -2.06 -30.71
CA GLU A 251 -13.54 -1.61 -29.56
C GLU A 251 -14.88 -2.35 -29.47
N GLU A 252 -15.60 -2.53 -30.58
CA GLU A 252 -16.86 -3.26 -30.62
C GLU A 252 -16.69 -4.74 -30.23
N THR A 253 -15.65 -5.39 -30.74
CA THR A 253 -15.32 -6.77 -30.36
C THR A 253 -14.93 -6.87 -28.88
N GLY A 254 -14.19 -5.90 -28.36
CA GLY A 254 -13.88 -5.79 -26.93
C GLY A 254 -15.13 -5.62 -26.06
N ARG A 255 -16.04 -4.73 -26.46
CA ARG A 255 -17.32 -4.49 -25.79
C ARG A 255 -18.17 -5.76 -25.75
N LYS A 256 -18.25 -6.50 -26.87
CA LYS A 256 -19.01 -7.76 -26.95
C LYS A 256 -18.46 -8.82 -26.01
N LYS A 257 -17.14 -9.01 -25.97
CA LYS A 257 -16.48 -9.94 -25.02
C LYS A 257 -16.75 -9.56 -23.56
N LEU A 258 -16.64 -8.28 -23.22
CA LEU A 258 -16.93 -7.82 -21.86
C LEU A 258 -18.39 -8.02 -21.47
N GLN A 259 -19.31 -7.84 -22.42
CA GLN A 259 -20.74 -8.12 -22.23
C GLN A 259 -21.00 -9.61 -21.98
N GLU A 260 -20.32 -10.50 -22.70
CA GLU A 260 -20.38 -11.95 -22.48
C GLU A 260 -19.76 -12.37 -21.12
N GLU A 261 -18.65 -11.77 -20.72
CA GLU A 261 -18.04 -11.97 -19.39
C GLU A 261 -18.96 -11.51 -18.25
N LEU A 262 -19.55 -10.31 -18.38
CA LEU A 262 -20.54 -9.79 -17.42
C LEU A 262 -21.76 -10.69 -17.30
N GLN A 263 -22.28 -11.20 -18.42
CA GLN A 263 -23.37 -12.14 -18.42
C GLN A 263 -22.98 -13.46 -17.74
N THR A 264 -21.75 -13.93 -17.94
CA THR A 264 -21.21 -15.13 -17.30
C THR A 264 -21.06 -14.96 -15.79
N ILE A 265 -20.57 -13.80 -15.33
CA ILE A 265 -20.45 -13.47 -13.90
C ILE A 265 -21.83 -13.35 -13.26
N TYR A 266 -22.79 -12.71 -13.94
CA TYR A 266 -24.16 -12.59 -13.46
C TYR A 266 -24.86 -13.95 -13.36
N VAL A 267 -24.58 -14.87 -14.29
CA VAL A 267 -25.10 -16.25 -14.28
C VAL A 267 -24.23 -17.18 -13.42
N SER A 268 -23.09 -16.72 -12.90
CA SER A 268 -22.19 -17.52 -12.08
C SER A 268 -22.83 -17.83 -10.73
N LYS A 269 -23.47 -19.00 -10.71
CA LYS A 269 -24.01 -19.75 -9.56
C LYS A 269 -23.05 -19.92 -8.39
N THR A 270 -21.82 -19.39 -8.46
CA THR A 270 -20.77 -19.55 -7.45
C THR A 270 -21.11 -18.85 -6.15
N ILE A 271 -21.68 -17.64 -6.17
CA ILE A 271 -22.06 -16.93 -4.94
C ILE A 271 -23.25 -17.63 -4.26
N ASP A 272 -24.24 -18.05 -5.04
CA ASP A 272 -25.41 -18.76 -4.50
C ASP A 272 -25.03 -20.16 -4.00
N GLU A 273 -24.09 -20.84 -4.66
CA GLU A 273 -23.59 -22.13 -4.23
C GLU A 273 -22.74 -22.02 -2.95
N LEU A 274 -21.88 -21.01 -2.84
CA LEU A 274 -21.15 -20.73 -1.60
C LEU A 274 -22.12 -20.39 -0.46
N ARG A 275 -23.16 -19.58 -0.71
CA ARG A 275 -24.20 -19.29 0.29
C ARG A 275 -24.92 -20.56 0.74
N ARG A 276 -25.29 -21.45 -0.19
CA ARG A 276 -25.91 -22.74 0.14
C ARG A 276 -24.99 -23.66 0.93
N GLN A 277 -23.69 -23.66 0.64
CA GLN A 277 -22.72 -24.43 1.42
C GLN A 277 -22.64 -23.91 2.85
N PHE A 278 -22.50 -22.59 3.06
CA PHE A 278 -22.50 -22.02 4.41
C PHE A 278 -23.81 -22.27 5.16
N ASP A 279 -24.96 -22.18 4.50
CA ASP A 279 -26.26 -22.52 5.12
C ASP A 279 -26.35 -23.99 5.50
N THR A 280 -25.73 -24.89 4.73
CA THR A 280 -25.68 -26.33 5.02
C THR A 280 -24.76 -26.62 6.20
N ASP A 281 -23.59 -26.00 6.23
CA ASP A 281 -22.60 -26.14 7.31
C ASP A 281 -23.14 -25.58 8.62
N LEU A 282 -23.84 -24.44 8.58
CA LEU A 282 -24.52 -23.87 9.75
C LEU A 282 -25.56 -24.83 10.32
N LYS A 283 -26.42 -25.40 9.47
CA LYS A 283 -27.42 -26.40 9.91
C LYS A 283 -26.77 -27.65 10.48
N LYS A 284 -25.66 -28.10 9.90
CA LYS A 284 -24.92 -29.24 10.41
C LYS A 284 -24.39 -28.96 11.81
N LEU A 285 -23.79 -27.79 12.02
CA LEU A 285 -23.27 -27.38 13.31
C LEU A 285 -24.38 -27.21 14.36
N GLU A 286 -25.54 -26.65 13.98
CA GLU A 286 -26.71 -26.56 14.86
C GLU A 286 -27.22 -27.94 15.29
N ASN A 287 -27.27 -28.90 14.37
CA ASN A 287 -27.68 -30.27 14.66
C ASN A 287 -26.66 -30.98 15.57
N GLU A 288 -25.36 -30.83 15.30
CA GLU A 288 -24.29 -31.38 16.14
C GLU A 288 -24.38 -30.80 17.56
N HIS A 289 -24.56 -29.49 17.71
CA HIS A 289 -24.74 -28.86 19.02
C HIS A 289 -26.01 -29.36 19.74
N TYR A 290 -27.11 -29.57 19.02
CA TYR A 290 -28.34 -30.12 19.59
C TYR A 290 -28.14 -31.58 20.07
N GLU A 291 -27.44 -32.39 19.28
CA GLU A 291 -27.11 -33.77 19.61
C GLU A 291 -26.17 -33.85 20.83
N GLU A 292 -25.13 -33.01 20.88
CA GLU A 292 -24.23 -32.90 22.03
C GLU A 292 -24.96 -32.49 23.31
N LEU A 293 -25.88 -31.53 23.21
CA LEU A 293 -26.68 -31.09 24.34
C LEU A 293 -27.60 -32.22 24.85
N GLU A 294 -28.16 -33.02 23.95
CA GLU A 294 -28.99 -34.16 24.33
C GLU A 294 -28.17 -35.29 24.97
N ASP A 295 -26.97 -35.54 24.45
CA ASP A 295 -26.02 -36.47 25.05
C ASP A 295 -25.57 -36.01 26.43
N GLU A 296 -25.35 -34.71 26.64
CA GLU A 296 -25.03 -34.15 27.96
C GLU A 296 -26.19 -34.31 28.95
N LYS A 297 -27.43 -34.05 28.53
CA LYS A 297 -28.62 -34.32 29.37
C LYS A 297 -28.72 -35.79 29.74
N ASN A 298 -28.49 -36.69 28.78
CA ASN A 298 -28.52 -38.13 29.01
C ASN A 298 -27.43 -38.59 29.97
N ALA A 299 -26.20 -38.07 29.80
CA ALA A 299 -25.09 -38.35 30.70
C ALA A 299 -25.38 -37.84 32.12
N THR A 300 -25.94 -36.64 32.25
CA THR A 300 -26.33 -36.06 33.53
C THR A 300 -27.41 -36.88 34.23
N ARG A 301 -28.42 -37.35 33.47
CA ARG A 301 -29.46 -38.24 34.00
C ARG A 301 -28.86 -39.55 34.53
N LEU A 302 -27.96 -40.18 33.76
CA LEU A 302 -27.30 -41.41 34.19
C LEU A 302 -26.44 -41.20 35.44
N ALA A 303 -25.71 -40.09 35.52
CA ALA A 303 -24.93 -39.73 36.70
C ALA A 303 -25.83 -39.54 37.94
N LEU A 304 -26.97 -38.86 37.80
CA LEU A 304 -27.93 -38.71 38.90
C LEU A 304 -28.53 -40.05 39.35
N ASP A 305 -28.84 -40.95 38.41
CA ASP A 305 -29.35 -42.29 38.75
C ASP A 305 -28.28 -43.16 39.43
N ALA A 306 -27.01 -43.05 39.01
CA ALA A 306 -25.90 -43.72 39.67
C ALA A 306 -25.70 -43.22 41.11
N VAL A 307 -25.75 -41.90 41.32
CA VAL A 307 -25.67 -41.30 42.66
C VAL A 307 -26.84 -41.73 43.53
N ARG A 308 -28.05 -41.80 42.99
CA ARG A 308 -29.22 -42.29 43.73
C ARG A 308 -29.04 -43.74 44.18
N ARG A 309 -28.58 -44.63 43.28
CA ARG A 309 -28.33 -46.03 43.63
C ARG A 309 -27.23 -46.18 44.67
N ALA A 310 -26.11 -45.47 44.51
CA ALA A 310 -25.03 -45.47 45.49
C ALA A 310 -25.52 -45.02 46.87
N HIS A 311 -26.34 -43.97 46.92
CA HIS A 311 -26.92 -43.48 48.17
C HIS A 311 -27.94 -44.48 48.78
N GLU A 312 -28.76 -45.15 47.96
CA GLU A 312 -29.66 -46.22 48.42
C GLU A 312 -28.88 -47.42 48.97
N GLU A 313 -27.79 -47.81 48.33
CA GLU A 313 -26.88 -48.87 48.79
C GLU A 313 -26.17 -48.49 50.08
N GLU A 314 -25.70 -47.25 50.22
CA GLU A 314 -25.12 -46.73 51.46
C GLU A 314 -26.15 -46.72 52.61
N LEU A 315 -27.40 -46.32 52.33
CA LEU A 315 -28.48 -46.38 53.31
C LEU A 315 -28.79 -47.83 53.71
N GLN A 316 -28.86 -48.76 52.75
CA GLN A 316 -29.05 -50.18 53.05
C GLN A 316 -27.90 -50.74 53.88
N ALA A 317 -26.65 -50.41 53.54
CA ALA A 317 -25.48 -50.81 54.29
C ALA A 317 -25.47 -50.23 55.72
N ALA A 318 -25.88 -48.97 55.89
CA ALA A 318 -26.02 -48.33 57.19
C ALA A 318 -27.14 -48.98 58.03
N ILE A 319 -28.28 -49.29 57.43
CA ILE A 319 -29.37 -50.03 58.07
C ILE A 319 -28.91 -51.43 58.48
N GLU A 320 -28.18 -52.13 57.62
CA GLU A 320 -27.66 -53.47 57.92
C GLU A 320 -26.61 -53.42 59.03
N LYS A 321 -25.75 -52.39 59.03
CA LYS A 321 -24.78 -52.14 60.11
C LYS A 321 -25.48 -51.84 61.43
N LEU A 322 -26.49 -50.97 61.44
CA LEU A 322 -27.33 -50.72 62.63
C LEU A 322 -28.02 -51.98 63.12
N ARG A 323 -28.50 -52.83 62.21
CA ARG A 323 -29.11 -54.13 62.58
C ARG A 323 -28.09 -55.07 63.22
N ARG A 324 -26.86 -55.13 62.69
CA ARG A 324 -25.74 -55.92 63.25
C ARG A 324 -25.29 -55.37 64.62
N GLU A 325 -25.18 -54.05 64.76
CA GLU A 325 -24.86 -53.38 66.01
C GLU A 325 -25.96 -53.61 67.05
N HIS A 326 -27.24 -53.53 66.67
CA HIS A 326 -28.37 -53.82 67.56
C HIS A 326 -28.38 -55.28 68.04
N THR A 327 -28.04 -56.24 67.18
CA THR A 327 -27.85 -57.65 67.59
C THR A 327 -26.61 -57.85 68.47
N ASN A 328 -25.55 -57.06 68.28
CA ASN A 328 -24.33 -57.14 69.11
C ASN A 328 -24.52 -56.48 70.49
N ASP A 329 -25.28 -55.38 70.58
CA ASP A 329 -25.61 -54.71 71.85
C ASP A 329 -26.51 -55.57 72.76
N LEU A 330 -27.32 -56.46 72.17
CA LEU A 330 -28.09 -57.47 72.91
C LEU A 330 -27.20 -58.57 73.54
N THR A 331 -25.93 -58.69 73.14
CA THR A 331 -25.03 -59.77 73.58
C THR A 331 -23.84 -59.30 74.43
N ASN A 332 -23.51 -58.00 74.48
CA ASN A 332 -22.33 -57.50 75.18
C ASN A 332 -22.61 -56.25 76.04
N SER A 333 -23.28 -56.44 77.18
CA SER A 333 -23.47 -55.40 78.21
C SER A 333 -22.24 -55.21 79.13
N THR A 334 -21.03 -55.06 78.58
CA THR A 334 -19.82 -54.69 79.36
C THR A 334 -18.77 -53.99 78.46
N ALA A 335 -18.86 -52.67 78.20
CA ALA A 335 -17.95 -52.03 77.24
C ALA A 335 -17.62 -50.53 77.42
N ASP A 336 -17.56 -49.99 78.65
CA ASP A 336 -17.24 -48.56 78.86
C ASP A 336 -15.76 -48.17 78.63
N ASN A 337 -14.83 -49.13 78.60
CA ASN A 337 -13.41 -48.86 78.32
C ASN A 337 -13.05 -49.02 76.82
N ALA A 338 -13.76 -49.88 76.08
CA ALA A 338 -13.50 -50.09 74.66
C ALA A 338 -13.98 -48.92 73.79
N THR A 339 -14.94 -48.13 74.27
CA THR A 339 -15.49 -46.95 73.59
C THR A 339 -14.52 -45.77 73.61
N LYS A 340 -13.79 -45.54 74.72
CA LYS A 340 -12.79 -44.46 74.83
C LYS A 340 -11.58 -44.67 73.91
N ASP A 341 -11.06 -45.89 73.83
CA ASP A 341 -9.95 -46.22 72.93
C ASP A 341 -10.36 -46.14 71.45
N ARG A 342 -11.62 -46.48 71.13
CA ARG A 342 -12.18 -46.29 69.78
C ARG A 342 -12.33 -44.81 69.42
N GLN A 343 -12.83 -43.98 70.35
CA GLN A 343 -12.92 -42.54 70.15
C GLN A 343 -11.54 -41.89 69.97
N ALA A 344 -10.53 -42.30 70.74
CA ALA A 344 -9.16 -41.82 70.59
C ALA A 344 -8.58 -42.14 69.20
N LYS A 345 -8.79 -43.37 68.70
CA LYS A 345 -8.35 -43.77 67.35
C LYS A 345 -9.05 -43.00 66.23
N VAL A 346 -10.35 -42.73 66.39
CA VAL A 346 -11.10 -41.92 65.41
C VAL A 346 -10.61 -40.48 65.39
N ILE A 347 -10.33 -39.88 66.56
CA ILE A 347 -9.76 -38.54 66.65
C ILE A 347 -8.36 -38.49 66.01
N GLU A 348 -7.52 -39.49 66.26
CA GLU A 348 -6.19 -39.62 65.66
C GLU A 348 -6.28 -39.75 64.13
N GLN A 349 -7.22 -40.55 63.63
CA GLN A 349 -7.48 -40.68 62.20
C GLN A 349 -7.93 -39.36 61.57
N ILE A 350 -8.93 -38.67 62.16
CA ILE A 350 -9.39 -37.37 61.68
C ILE A 350 -8.25 -36.34 61.70
N THR A 351 -7.41 -36.37 62.73
CA THR A 351 -6.25 -35.48 62.84
C THR A 351 -5.23 -35.76 61.74
N SER A 352 -4.98 -37.04 61.41
CA SER A 352 -4.10 -37.44 60.31
C SER A 352 -4.66 -37.04 58.94
N GLU A 353 -5.97 -37.19 58.72
CA GLU A 353 -6.64 -36.82 57.48
C GLU A 353 -6.66 -35.30 57.29
N LEU A 354 -6.90 -34.53 58.37
CA LEU A 354 -6.78 -33.06 58.36
C LEU A 354 -5.34 -32.60 58.09
N SER A 355 -4.34 -33.27 58.65
CA SER A 355 -2.93 -32.99 58.38
C SER A 355 -2.57 -33.29 56.92
N ASN A 356 -3.09 -34.37 56.35
CA ASN A 356 -2.85 -34.73 54.95
C ASN A 356 -3.58 -33.77 53.99
N LEU A 357 -4.83 -33.41 54.31
CA LEU A 357 -5.61 -32.47 53.51
C LEU A 357 -4.99 -31.07 53.53
N SER A 358 -4.53 -30.61 54.69
CA SER A 358 -3.82 -29.33 54.80
C SER A 358 -2.49 -29.33 54.03
N ALA A 359 -1.74 -30.45 54.04
CA ALA A 359 -0.56 -30.61 53.20
C ALA A 359 -0.90 -30.54 51.70
N MET A 360 -1.91 -31.28 51.23
CA MET A 360 -2.34 -31.24 49.83
C MET A 360 -2.87 -29.86 49.41
N TYR A 361 -3.62 -29.19 50.28
CA TYR A 361 -4.11 -27.84 50.01
C TYR A 361 -2.95 -26.85 49.91
N SER A 362 -1.96 -26.93 50.81
CA SER A 362 -0.77 -26.08 50.75
C SER A 362 0.06 -26.32 49.48
N ALA A 363 0.20 -27.58 49.04
CA ALA A 363 0.86 -27.93 47.79
C ALA A 363 0.12 -27.37 46.57
N LYS A 364 -1.22 -27.43 46.58
CA LYS A 364 -2.06 -26.89 45.50
C LYS A 364 -2.04 -25.36 45.45
N CYS A 365 -2.00 -24.68 46.60
CA CYS A 365 -1.79 -23.23 46.65
C CYS A 365 -0.44 -22.83 46.07
N LEU A 366 0.61 -23.60 46.37
CA LEU A 366 1.94 -23.37 45.78
C LEU A 366 1.95 -23.59 44.27
N GLU A 367 1.33 -24.67 43.79
CA GLU A 367 1.18 -24.95 42.36
C GLU A 367 0.41 -23.83 41.64
N ASN A 368 -0.71 -23.37 42.21
CA ASN A 368 -1.45 -22.24 41.66
C ASN A 368 -0.60 -20.98 41.59
N SER A 369 0.14 -20.65 42.66
CA SER A 369 1.06 -19.51 42.66
C SER A 369 2.14 -19.63 41.58
N GLN A 370 2.71 -20.83 41.39
CA GLN A 370 3.70 -21.08 40.35
C GLN A 370 3.10 -20.94 38.94
N MET A 371 1.85 -21.37 38.74
CA MET A 371 1.17 -21.23 37.45
C MET A 371 0.82 -19.77 37.16
N ASP A 372 0.40 -19.01 38.18
CA ASP A 372 0.17 -17.56 38.06
C ASP A 372 1.45 -16.80 37.72
N GLU A 373 2.58 -17.14 38.36
CA GLU A 373 3.90 -16.59 38.03
C GLU A 373 4.32 -16.92 36.59
N LYS A 374 4.12 -18.17 36.14
CA LYS A 374 4.39 -18.57 34.74
C LYS A 374 3.51 -17.81 33.76
N MET A 375 2.23 -17.63 34.08
CA MET A 375 1.30 -16.87 33.24
C MET A 375 1.72 -15.40 33.15
N GLN A 376 2.07 -14.77 34.28
CA GLN A 376 2.59 -13.40 34.31
C GLN A 376 3.88 -13.27 33.51
N ALA A 377 4.82 -14.22 33.64
CA ALA A 377 6.06 -14.23 32.87
C ALA A 377 5.83 -14.38 31.35
N LEU A 378 4.86 -15.21 30.95
CA LEU A 378 4.48 -15.35 29.54
C LEU A 378 3.86 -14.07 28.97
N LEU A 379 2.98 -13.41 29.74
CA LEU A 379 2.38 -12.13 29.34
C LEU A 379 3.46 -11.04 29.21
N ALA A 380 4.35 -10.93 30.19
CA ALA A 380 5.47 -9.99 30.14
C ALA A 380 6.42 -10.27 28.97
N ASN A 381 6.72 -11.54 28.67
CA ASN A 381 7.53 -11.89 27.49
C ASN A 381 6.83 -11.53 26.18
N LYS A 382 5.51 -11.71 26.09
CA LYS A 382 4.73 -11.35 24.91
C LYS A 382 4.69 -9.84 24.70
N GLU A 383 4.53 -9.06 25.77
CA GLU A 383 4.59 -7.60 25.73
C GLU A 383 5.98 -7.11 25.29
N ASN A 384 7.04 -7.63 25.92
CA ASN A 384 8.42 -7.34 25.52
C ASN A 384 8.73 -7.73 24.06
N GLN A 385 8.15 -8.84 23.58
CA GLN A 385 8.30 -9.24 22.19
C GLN A 385 7.60 -8.26 21.24
N ALA A 386 6.39 -7.83 21.56
CA ALA A 386 5.66 -6.84 20.78
C ALA A 386 6.41 -5.49 20.73
N GLU A 387 6.95 -5.03 21.87
CA GLU A 387 7.79 -3.82 21.92
C GLU A 387 9.06 -3.95 21.07
N ARG A 388 9.72 -5.12 21.12
CA ARG A 388 10.90 -5.39 20.27
C ARG A 388 10.55 -5.35 18.79
N GLU A 389 9.44 -5.96 18.40
CA GLU A 389 8.95 -5.96 17.01
C GLU A 389 8.62 -4.54 16.53
N GLU A 390 8.01 -3.71 17.38
CA GLU A 390 7.73 -2.30 17.09
C GLU A 390 9.02 -1.48 16.91
N ILE A 391 9.99 -1.64 17.82
CA ILE A 391 11.30 -0.98 17.73
C ILE A 391 12.05 -1.42 16.48
N GLU A 392 12.01 -2.71 16.12
CA GLU A 392 12.61 -3.22 14.88
C GLU A 392 11.96 -2.63 13.63
N LEU A 393 10.63 -2.51 13.61
CA LEU A 393 9.90 -1.89 12.52
C LEU A 393 10.29 -0.40 12.37
N GLN A 394 10.36 0.32 13.49
CA GLN A 394 10.79 1.72 13.50
C GLN A 394 12.25 1.86 13.05
N ASN A 395 13.14 0.97 13.47
CA ASN A 395 14.54 0.99 13.05
C ASN A 395 14.66 0.74 11.55
N ARG A 396 13.92 -0.24 10.99
CA ARG A 396 13.87 -0.49 9.55
C ARG A 396 13.35 0.74 8.79
N ARG A 397 12.33 1.42 9.32
CA ARG A 397 11.82 2.67 8.73
C ARG A 397 12.89 3.76 8.71
N LEU A 398 13.55 4.00 9.85
CA LEU A 398 14.63 4.98 9.96
C LEU A 398 15.81 4.65 9.03
N GLN A 399 16.17 3.38 8.87
CA GLN A 399 17.20 2.96 7.93
C GLN A 399 16.83 3.25 6.47
N ARG A 400 15.55 3.08 6.08
CA ARG A 400 15.08 3.45 4.72
C ARG A 400 15.14 4.96 4.52
N GLU A 401 14.68 5.74 5.50
CA GLU A 401 14.73 7.20 5.45
C GLU A 401 16.18 7.70 5.36
N LEU A 402 17.09 7.13 6.15
CA LEU A 402 18.51 7.46 6.12
C LEU A 402 19.10 7.20 4.72
N ARG A 403 18.82 6.04 4.11
CA ARG A 403 19.24 5.74 2.74
C ARG A 403 18.67 6.72 1.71
N GLN A 404 17.40 7.11 1.85
CA GLN A 404 16.80 8.12 0.97
C GLN A 404 17.48 9.49 1.14
N LYS A 405 17.83 9.87 2.36
CA LYS A 405 18.59 11.09 2.61
C LYS A 405 19.99 11.01 2.00
N GLU A 406 20.67 9.87 2.11
CA GLU A 406 21.96 9.62 1.44
C GLU A 406 21.84 9.79 -0.08
N THR A 407 20.82 9.23 -0.74
CA THR A 407 20.63 9.41 -2.18
C THR A 407 20.38 10.87 -2.55
N THR A 408 19.56 11.60 -1.78
CA THR A 408 19.35 13.04 -2.03
C THR A 408 20.64 13.85 -1.85
N ILE A 409 21.46 13.50 -0.87
CA ILE A 409 22.76 14.14 -0.65
C ILE A 409 23.67 13.89 -1.87
N ASP A 410 23.69 12.67 -2.41
CA ASP A 410 24.51 12.35 -3.57
C ASP A 410 24.01 13.00 -4.86
N GLU A 411 22.70 13.13 -5.06
CA GLU A 411 22.11 13.92 -6.15
C GLU A 411 22.46 15.40 -6.04
N LEU A 412 22.37 15.98 -4.83
CA LEU A 412 22.75 17.36 -4.58
C LEU A 412 24.25 17.57 -4.83
N LYS A 413 25.11 16.66 -4.36
CA LYS A 413 26.56 16.69 -4.67
C LYS A 413 26.81 16.60 -6.17
N ALA A 414 26.11 15.73 -6.90
CA ALA A 414 26.25 15.60 -8.35
C ALA A 414 25.79 16.87 -9.08
N ARG A 415 24.69 17.49 -8.63
CA ARG A 415 24.20 18.76 -9.16
C ARG A 415 25.17 19.91 -8.87
N ILE A 416 25.70 19.99 -7.66
CA ILE A 416 26.77 20.94 -7.30
C ILE A 416 27.96 20.73 -8.23
N SER A 417 28.45 19.49 -8.37
CA SER A 417 29.57 19.16 -9.27
C SER A 417 29.30 19.49 -10.75
N ALA A 418 28.05 19.40 -11.20
CA ALA A 418 27.65 19.77 -12.55
C ALA A 418 27.57 21.28 -12.73
N LEU A 419 27.09 22.01 -11.72
CA LEU A 419 27.07 23.47 -11.70
C LEU A 419 28.49 24.03 -11.63
N GLU A 420 29.35 23.47 -10.80
CA GLU A 420 30.78 23.82 -10.72
C GLU A 420 31.46 23.66 -12.08
N ARG A 421 31.26 22.52 -12.77
CA ARG A 421 31.78 22.31 -14.15
C ARG A 421 31.21 23.29 -15.17
N ARG A 422 29.92 23.64 -15.07
CA ARG A 422 29.32 24.65 -15.96
C ARG A 422 29.88 26.04 -15.69
N LEU A 423 30.12 26.37 -14.42
CA LEU A 423 30.77 27.60 -14.01
C LEU A 423 32.23 27.64 -14.49
N GLU A 424 32.96 26.52 -14.47
CA GLU A 424 34.29 26.42 -15.08
C GLU A 424 34.24 26.64 -16.60
N ILE A 425 33.25 26.09 -17.31
CA ILE A 425 33.08 26.29 -18.75
C ILE A 425 32.70 27.75 -19.08
N ASP A 426 31.76 28.33 -18.34
CA ASP A 426 31.36 29.73 -18.51
C ASP A 426 32.49 30.69 -18.08
N SER A 427 33.30 30.30 -17.09
CA SER A 427 34.55 31.00 -16.76
C SER A 427 35.59 30.85 -17.87
N SER A 428 35.69 29.71 -18.56
CA SER A 428 36.61 29.55 -19.70
C SER A 428 36.17 30.33 -20.95
N SER A 429 34.86 30.56 -21.10
CA SER A 429 34.25 31.44 -22.12
C SER A 429 34.47 32.92 -21.79
N LEU A 430 34.41 33.27 -20.49
CA LEU A 430 34.79 34.57 -19.98
C LEU A 430 36.30 34.76 -19.89
N ASP A 431 37.14 33.72 -19.77
CA ASP A 431 38.59 33.81 -19.64
C ASP A 431 39.25 34.24 -20.96
N SER A 432 38.59 34.03 -22.10
CA SER A 432 39.00 34.67 -23.36
C SER A 432 38.76 36.19 -23.37
N VAL A 433 37.98 36.73 -22.42
CA VAL A 433 37.68 38.17 -22.25
C VAL A 433 38.19 38.72 -20.90
N LEU A 434 38.54 37.86 -19.94
CA LEU A 434 38.91 38.20 -18.56
C LEU A 434 40.39 37.97 -18.24
N ILE A 435 41.19 37.33 -19.11
CA ILE A 435 42.67 37.27 -18.97
C ILE A 435 43.33 38.58 -19.46
N VAL A 436 42.81 39.73 -18.99
CA VAL A 436 43.54 41.01 -18.95
C VAL A 436 43.41 41.67 -17.57
N LEU A 437 42.54 41.18 -16.69
CA LEU A 437 42.36 41.81 -15.38
C LEU A 437 42.32 40.75 -14.27
N ILE A 438 43.39 40.77 -13.47
CA ILE A 438 43.55 40.22 -12.12
C ILE A 438 44.46 38.98 -12.06
N ASP A 439 45.76 39.24 -12.13
CA ASP A 439 46.76 38.54 -11.32
C ASP A 439 46.58 38.98 -9.86
N GLN A 440 46.07 38.11 -8.98
CA GLN A 440 46.65 37.89 -7.65
C GLN A 440 46.00 36.73 -6.88
N GLU A 441 46.89 35.89 -6.35
CA GLU A 441 46.69 34.87 -5.29
C GLU A 441 46.08 33.50 -5.68
N VAL A 442 46.96 32.63 -6.17
CA VAL A 442 47.42 31.39 -5.50
C VAL A 442 46.49 30.85 -4.38
N VAL A 443 45.87 29.68 -4.60
CA VAL A 443 46.05 28.39 -3.86
C VAL A 443 45.02 27.35 -4.35
N GLN A 444 45.50 26.15 -4.68
CA GLN A 444 44.76 24.95 -5.09
C GLN A 444 44.09 24.20 -3.91
N PRO A 445 43.13 23.28 -4.18
CA PRO A 445 42.20 22.73 -3.20
C PRO A 445 42.62 21.37 -2.60
N GLN A 446 42.08 21.04 -1.43
CA GLN A 446 42.05 19.67 -0.90
C GLN A 446 40.66 19.29 -0.38
N GLN A 447 40.10 18.23 -0.96
CA GLN A 447 39.01 17.44 -0.42
C GLN A 447 39.50 16.66 0.82
N GLN A 448 38.69 16.59 1.88
CA GLN A 448 38.31 15.32 2.54
C GLN A 448 37.26 15.52 3.64
N GLN A 449 36.19 14.74 3.53
CA GLN A 449 35.29 14.36 4.61
C GLN A 449 36.05 13.58 5.69
N GLN A 450 35.76 13.84 6.97
CA GLN A 450 35.31 12.78 7.90
C GLN A 450 34.83 13.34 9.25
N GLN A 451 33.56 13.02 9.54
CA GLN A 451 32.99 12.58 10.83
C GLN A 451 33.41 13.31 12.12
N HIS A 452 32.47 14.08 12.68
CA HIS A 452 32.31 14.22 14.12
C HIS A 452 30.93 13.68 14.51
N ARG A 453 30.92 12.52 15.19
CA ARG A 453 29.80 12.06 15.99
C ARG A 453 30.24 12.19 17.44
N GLU A 454 29.75 13.22 18.11
CA GLU A 454 29.97 13.42 19.53
C GLU A 454 29.23 12.33 20.33
N THR A 455 30.00 11.74 21.24
CA THR A 455 29.56 10.93 22.37
C THR A 455 28.94 11.82 23.45
N MET A 456 27.73 11.53 23.90
CA MET A 456 27.28 11.93 25.24
C MET A 456 27.24 10.70 26.16
N ILE A 457 28.12 10.75 27.15
CA ILE A 457 28.15 9.93 28.35
C ILE A 457 27.27 10.61 29.40
N LEU A 458 26.34 9.90 30.07
CA LEU A 458 26.02 10.18 31.48
C LEU A 458 25.34 9.00 32.21
N SER A 459 26.18 8.33 33.02
CA SER A 459 25.99 7.74 34.37
C SER A 459 24.85 6.76 34.76
N LYS A 460 25.33 5.63 35.31
CA LYS A 460 24.80 4.69 36.32
C LYS A 460 24.24 5.33 37.62
N PRO A 461 23.48 4.58 38.46
CA PRO A 461 24.05 3.83 39.62
C PRO A 461 23.62 2.33 39.67
N GLU A 462 24.54 1.39 39.92
CA GLU A 462 24.77 0.60 41.18
C GLU A 462 23.76 -0.53 41.45
N VAL A 463 24.11 -1.81 41.14
CA VAL A 463 24.77 -2.85 41.96
C VAL A 463 23.82 -3.52 42.96
N ILE A 464 23.49 -4.82 42.75
CA ILE A 464 23.57 -5.94 43.74
C ILE A 464 23.71 -7.29 42.99
N THR A 465 24.91 -7.88 43.12
CA THR A 465 25.36 -9.29 43.12
C THR A 465 24.75 -10.38 42.21
N SER A 466 25.62 -10.96 41.38
CA SER A 466 25.64 -12.39 41.00
C SER A 466 26.65 -13.16 41.87
N PRO A 467 26.67 -14.51 41.80
CA PRO A 467 27.95 -15.23 41.64
C PRO A 467 27.85 -16.28 40.51
N THR A 468 28.72 -16.27 39.48
CA THR A 468 30.07 -16.92 39.39
C THR A 468 29.99 -18.15 38.44
N MET A 469 30.35 -18.02 37.14
CA MET A 469 31.60 -18.48 36.44
C MET A 469 31.72 -20.02 36.24
N PRO A 470 32.56 -20.58 35.32
CA PRO A 470 33.56 -19.97 34.41
C PRO A 470 33.67 -20.53 32.96
N SER A 471 34.35 -19.73 32.13
CA SER A 471 35.37 -20.02 31.08
C SER A 471 35.35 -21.30 30.21
N SER A 472 35.44 -21.11 28.90
CA SER A 472 36.67 -21.44 28.14
C SER A 472 36.59 -20.99 26.68
N SER A 473 37.57 -20.23 26.23
CA SER A 473 38.04 -20.17 24.84
C SER A 473 39.55 -20.34 24.89
N PRO A 474 40.18 -20.88 23.84
CA PRO A 474 41.07 -19.98 23.10
C PRO A 474 41.14 -20.23 21.57
N GLN A 475 41.44 -19.12 20.87
CA GLN A 475 42.38 -18.99 19.73
C GLN A 475 42.00 -19.63 18.37
N SER A 476 41.66 -18.83 17.34
CA SER A 476 42.54 -18.11 16.36
C SER A 476 43.28 -19.08 15.42
N GLN A 477 43.31 -18.96 14.08
CA GLN A 477 43.30 -17.80 13.19
C GLN A 477 43.13 -18.32 11.70
N PRO A 478 43.34 -17.55 10.60
CA PRO A 478 42.44 -17.43 9.46
C PRO A 478 42.93 -18.12 8.16
N GLN A 479 42.13 -18.12 7.07
CA GLN A 479 42.52 -17.63 5.73
C GLN A 479 41.52 -17.97 4.59
N THR A 480 41.22 -16.91 3.81
CA THR A 480 41.10 -16.78 2.34
C THR A 480 40.17 -17.67 1.48
N ILE A 481 39.20 -16.99 0.84
CA ILE A 481 38.92 -16.88 -0.61
C ILE A 481 39.32 -18.07 -1.51
N ARG A 482 38.35 -18.78 -2.11
CA ARG A 482 38.06 -18.77 -3.57
C ARG A 482 36.94 -19.72 -3.97
N SER A 483 36.10 -19.20 -4.86
CA SER A 483 35.20 -19.87 -5.79
C SER A 483 35.88 -21.01 -6.54
N ASP A 484 35.17 -22.13 -6.75
CA ASP A 484 34.98 -22.65 -8.11
C ASP A 484 33.83 -23.65 -8.22
N VAL A 485 33.05 -23.39 -9.26
CA VAL A 485 31.98 -24.21 -9.82
C VAL A 485 32.62 -25.37 -10.59
N ARG A 486 32.14 -26.61 -10.38
CA ARG A 486 32.20 -27.63 -11.45
C ARG A 486 31.13 -28.70 -11.31
N PHE A 487 30.26 -28.72 -12.32
CA PHE A 487 29.43 -29.85 -12.71
C PHE A 487 30.28 -31.10 -13.01
N ARG A 488 29.76 -32.27 -12.64
CA ARG A 488 30.03 -33.51 -13.39
C ARG A 488 28.85 -34.46 -13.37
N GLN A 489 28.54 -34.91 -14.57
CA GLN A 489 27.44 -35.77 -15.03
C GLN A 489 27.36 -37.14 -14.33
N GLN A 490 26.13 -37.68 -14.29
CA GLN A 490 25.82 -39.11 -14.15
C GLN A 490 26.32 -39.92 -15.38
N PRO A 491 26.22 -41.27 -15.41
CA PRO A 491 24.95 -41.89 -15.85
C PRO A 491 24.60 -43.29 -15.28
N GLY A 492 23.30 -43.60 -15.32
CA GLY A 492 22.71 -44.95 -15.47
C GLY A 492 22.41 -45.73 -14.18
N SER A 493 21.34 -46.51 -14.04
CA SER A 493 20.24 -46.91 -14.93
C SER A 493 19.33 -47.88 -14.15
N ASN A 494 18.00 -47.78 -14.33
CA ASN A 494 16.96 -48.86 -14.25
C ASN A 494 16.77 -49.59 -12.88
N SER A 495 15.63 -50.08 -12.43
CA SER A 495 14.21 -50.09 -12.85
C SER A 495 13.39 -50.78 -11.75
N SER A 496 12.11 -50.41 -11.65
CA SER A 496 10.95 -51.25 -11.29
C SER A 496 10.72 -51.87 -9.88
N SER A 497 9.53 -51.52 -9.35
CA SER A 497 8.45 -52.40 -8.84
C SER A 497 8.69 -53.35 -7.65
N GLY A 498 7.90 -53.18 -6.58
CA GLY A 498 7.72 -54.24 -5.58
C GLY A 498 6.91 -53.85 -4.35
N LEU A 499 5.63 -54.22 -4.36
CA LEU A 499 4.71 -54.18 -3.21
C LEU A 499 5.03 -55.29 -2.17
N SER A 500 4.63 -54.99 -0.93
CA SER A 500 4.34 -55.89 0.21
C SER A 500 5.52 -56.41 1.06
N ARG A 501 5.50 -56.04 2.35
CA ARG A 501 5.19 -56.94 3.48
C ARG A 501 5.39 -56.22 4.82
N LEU A 502 4.33 -56.16 5.63
CA LEU A 502 4.43 -56.07 7.09
C LEU A 502 4.81 -57.44 7.66
N PRO A 503 5.49 -57.46 8.81
CA PRO A 503 5.00 -58.32 9.89
C PRO A 503 4.89 -57.58 11.23
N ALA A 504 3.95 -58.05 12.03
CA ALA A 504 3.57 -57.52 13.32
C ALA A 504 4.55 -57.85 14.45
N SER A 505 4.63 -56.92 15.41
CA SER A 505 4.61 -57.12 16.86
C SER A 505 5.69 -58.00 17.52
N ARG A 506 6.61 -57.34 18.25
CA ARG A 506 7.07 -57.76 19.59
C ARG A 506 7.42 -56.52 20.43
N ARG A 507 6.98 -56.57 21.69
CA ARG A 507 7.04 -55.52 22.72
C ARG A 507 8.43 -55.44 23.38
N HIS A 508 8.70 -54.27 23.98
CA HIS A 508 9.74 -53.91 24.97
C HIS A 508 11.13 -53.57 24.42
N ASP A 509 11.43 -52.28 24.28
CA ASP A 509 12.37 -51.56 25.16
C ASP A 509 12.29 -50.04 24.86
N GLN A 510 12.01 -49.23 25.89
CA GLN A 510 11.97 -47.77 25.81
C GLN A 510 13.32 -47.24 26.27
N ARG A 511 14.15 -46.82 25.31
CA ARG A 511 15.19 -45.80 25.47
C ARG A 511 15.78 -45.53 24.09
N TYR A 512 15.49 -44.37 23.52
CA TYR A 512 16.42 -43.46 22.84
C TYR A 512 15.65 -42.33 22.16
N HIS A 513 16.15 -41.12 22.42
CA HIS A 513 16.06 -39.90 21.63
C HIS A 513 15.56 -40.04 20.18
N SER A 514 14.46 -39.34 19.88
CA SER A 514 14.33 -38.47 18.70
C SER A 514 13.02 -37.66 18.82
N ASN A 515 13.14 -36.34 18.95
CA ASN A 515 12.01 -35.41 18.83
C ASN A 515 11.34 -35.61 17.46
N PRO A 516 10.01 -35.79 17.37
CA PRO A 516 9.34 -35.53 16.12
C PRO A 516 9.47 -34.03 15.84
N ILE A 517 10.03 -33.68 14.67
CA ILE A 517 10.05 -32.32 14.16
C ILE A 517 8.58 -31.93 13.90
N ILE A 518 8.03 -31.11 14.80
CA ILE A 518 6.75 -30.44 14.60
C ILE A 518 7.02 -29.31 13.60
N PRO A 519 6.32 -29.25 12.45
CA PRO A 519 6.38 -28.08 11.59
C PRO A 519 5.83 -26.89 12.38
N ILE A 520 6.69 -25.90 12.63
CA ILE A 520 6.30 -24.61 13.19
C ILE A 520 5.46 -23.92 12.11
N LEU A 521 4.14 -24.09 12.14
CA LEU A 521 3.23 -23.14 11.51
C LEU A 521 3.30 -21.85 12.32
N THR A 522 3.54 -20.76 11.61
CA THR A 522 3.34 -19.38 12.06
C THR A 522 1.98 -19.23 12.77
N PRO A 523 1.91 -18.63 13.97
CA PRO A 523 0.67 -18.55 14.72
C PRO A 523 -0.20 -17.44 14.15
N GLU A 524 -1.29 -17.81 13.47
CA GLU A 524 -2.45 -16.94 13.42
C GLU A 524 -3.03 -16.80 14.84
N PRO A 525 -3.57 -15.63 15.21
CA PRO A 525 -4.10 -15.42 16.55
C PRO A 525 -5.40 -16.22 16.72
N LEU A 526 -5.29 -17.41 17.30
CA LEU A 526 -6.43 -18.21 17.73
C LEU A 526 -7.24 -17.41 18.75
N THR A 527 -8.56 -17.41 18.55
CA THR A 527 -9.49 -16.75 19.45
C THR A 527 -9.58 -17.52 20.78
N MET A 528 -9.93 -16.83 21.87
CA MET A 528 -10.03 -17.44 23.21
C MET A 528 -11.01 -18.63 23.26
N ASP A 529 -11.98 -18.69 22.34
CA ASP A 529 -12.94 -19.79 22.22
C ASP A 529 -12.32 -21.06 21.60
N GLU A 530 -11.35 -20.91 20.69
CA GLU A 530 -10.65 -22.06 20.09
C GLU A 530 -9.70 -22.71 21.10
N MET A 531 -9.03 -21.92 21.95
CA MET A 531 -8.24 -22.47 23.06
C MET A 531 -9.11 -23.24 24.06
N ARG A 532 -10.32 -22.74 24.39
CA ARG A 532 -11.26 -23.46 25.27
C ARG A 532 -11.71 -24.79 24.67
N LYS A 533 -11.94 -24.86 23.35
CA LYS A 533 -12.24 -26.11 22.64
C LYS A 533 -11.09 -27.11 22.67
N THR A 534 -9.83 -26.66 22.59
CA THR A 534 -8.66 -27.56 22.70
C THR A 534 -8.37 -28.09 24.11
N LEU A 535 -8.84 -27.39 25.15
CA LEU A 535 -8.75 -27.83 26.55
C LEU A 535 -9.95 -28.68 27.01
N ALA A 536 -11.04 -28.70 26.24
CA ALA A 536 -12.23 -29.47 26.56
C ALA A 536 -12.03 -30.96 26.22
N VAL A 537 -11.94 -31.81 27.24
CA VAL A 537 -11.94 -33.27 27.06
C VAL A 537 -13.26 -33.69 26.41
N PRO A 538 -13.25 -34.34 25.23
CA PRO A 538 -14.48 -34.74 24.53
C PRO A 538 -15.41 -35.59 25.42
N VAL A 539 -16.73 -35.40 25.26
CA VAL A 539 -17.76 -36.11 26.04
C VAL A 539 -17.58 -37.64 25.95
N SER A 540 -17.17 -38.14 24.78
CA SER A 540 -16.87 -39.56 24.53
C SER A 540 -15.72 -40.09 25.39
N GLU A 541 -14.72 -39.26 25.71
CA GLU A 541 -13.64 -39.60 26.62
C GLU A 541 -14.08 -39.52 28.09
N ARG A 542 -14.94 -38.54 28.44
CA ARG A 542 -15.55 -38.47 29.78
C ARG A 542 -16.44 -39.67 30.08
N ARG A 543 -17.16 -40.21 29.08
CA ARG A 543 -17.99 -41.42 29.22
C ARG A 543 -17.17 -42.66 29.63
N LYS A 544 -15.94 -42.82 29.10
CA LYS A 544 -15.05 -43.95 29.44
C LYS A 544 -14.62 -43.98 30.91
N PHE A 545 -14.59 -42.83 31.58
CA PHE A 545 -14.29 -42.76 33.01
C PHE A 545 -15.42 -43.35 33.87
N PHE A 546 -16.67 -43.27 33.41
CA PHE A 546 -17.83 -43.79 34.15
C PHE A 546 -18.20 -45.23 33.77
N GLU A 547 -17.74 -45.76 32.64
CA GLU A 547 -17.88 -47.19 32.30
C GLU A 547 -17.12 -48.12 33.25
N HIS A 548 -16.14 -47.62 34.01
CA HIS A 548 -15.42 -48.41 35.01
C HIS A 548 -16.16 -48.57 36.36
N PHE A 549 -17.30 -47.89 36.53
CA PHE A 549 -18.14 -47.94 37.74
C PHE A 549 -19.49 -48.65 37.54
N MET A 550 -19.78 -49.15 36.33
CA MET A 550 -20.81 -50.18 36.09
C MET A 550 -20.19 -51.56 36.23
#